data_AF-A0A8C7X4G1-F1
#
_entry.id   AF-A0A8C7X4G1-F1
#
_cell.length_a   1.000
_cell.length_b   1.000
_cell.length_c   1.000
_cell.angle_alpha   90.00
_cell.angle_beta   90.00
_cell.angle_gamma   90.00
#
_symmetry.space_group_name_H-M   'P 1'
#
loop_
_entity.id
_entity.type
_entity.pdbx_description
1 polymer ?
#
loop_
_entity_poly.entity_id
_entity_poly.type
_entity_poly.pdbx_seq_one_letter_code
_entity_poly.pdbx_strand_id
1 'polypeptide(L)'
;TKRWMVGFYSSVSAGTIWMQEILPLVLSGGDLTPIQSTVNWDRVPWLELARFAKVVDKMTSPRAMVSHLPYNLMPSSFHSSKAKVIYVMRNPKDVAVSSFYFHQMASFLEDPGTFDEFLDKFLEGRVLFGKWTDHVSSWKLAKLGDRILFLTYEEMVQDLGAAIRRMSDFLCLDLSEDVIQKIAEHCTFKSMKANTMSNFSLVSKEYLDIDKSPFLRKGVAGDWKNHFNSEQEARFTSVIQKELEAAGLSFPFN
;
A
#
# COMPACT_ATOMS: atom_id res chain seq x y z
N THR A 1 -11.23 -0.41 27.34
CA THR A 1 -11.72 -0.85 26.01
C THR A 1 -10.67 -0.55 24.96
N LYS A 2 -10.17 -1.61 24.32
CA LYS A 2 -8.95 -1.67 23.51
C LYS A 2 -9.08 -0.84 22.20
N ARG A 3 -8.73 0.45 22.25
CA ARG A 3 -8.66 1.36 21.07
C ARG A 3 -7.41 1.04 20.26
N TRP A 4 -7.46 0.03 19.39
CA TRP A 4 -6.38 -0.23 18.45
C TRP A 4 -6.72 0.40 17.10
N MET A 5 -5.77 1.16 16.59
CA MET A 5 -5.72 1.60 15.19
C MET A 5 -4.71 0.70 14.51
N VAL A 6 -5.09 0.11 13.38
CA VAL A 6 -4.14 -0.58 12.50
C VAL A 6 -3.97 0.32 11.29
N GLY A 7 -2.80 0.97 11.21
CA GLY A 7 -2.41 1.76 10.06
C GLY A 7 -1.66 0.86 9.08
N PHE A 8 -2.14 0.80 7.85
CA PHE A 8 -1.34 0.29 6.75
C PHE A 8 -0.55 1.45 6.13
N TYR A 9 0.77 1.29 6.00
CA TYR A 9 1.63 2.30 5.40
C TYR A 9 2.44 1.67 4.28
N SER A 10 2.44 2.31 3.13
CA SER A 10 3.23 1.89 1.99
C SER A 10 3.58 3.11 1.18
N SER A 11 4.62 3.03 0.35
CA SER A 11 4.72 3.96 -0.76
C SER A 11 3.48 3.80 -1.66
N VAL A 12 3.13 4.84 -2.42
CA VAL A 12 2.09 4.73 -3.46
C VAL A 12 2.39 3.51 -4.33
N SER A 13 1.35 2.77 -4.71
CA SER A 13 1.46 1.57 -5.56
C SER A 13 2.19 0.33 -4.96
N ALA A 14 2.41 0.27 -3.65
CA ALA A 14 3.02 -0.89 -2.99
C ALA A 14 2.00 -1.91 -2.41
N GLY A 15 0.71 -1.83 -2.76
CA GLY A 15 -0.30 -2.81 -2.34
C GLY A 15 -1.38 -2.28 -1.40
N THR A 16 -1.49 -0.95 -1.24
CA THR A 16 -2.51 -0.26 -0.42
C THR A 16 -3.90 -0.84 -0.51
N ILE A 17 -4.38 -1.01 -1.73
CA ILE A 17 -5.76 -1.38 -2.01
C ILE A 17 -6.00 -2.84 -1.65
N TRP A 18 -4.98 -3.67 -1.84
CA TRP A 18 -5.01 -5.05 -1.42
C TRP A 18 -5.14 -5.15 0.09
N MET A 19 -4.38 -4.32 0.83
CA MET A 19 -4.47 -4.25 2.28
C MET A 19 -5.77 -3.63 2.78
N GLN A 20 -6.36 -2.68 2.05
CA GLN A 20 -7.71 -2.17 2.34
C GLN A 20 -8.79 -3.25 2.15
N GLU A 21 -8.55 -4.28 1.33
CA GLU A 21 -9.41 -5.46 1.19
C GLU A 21 -9.15 -6.48 2.32
N ILE A 22 -7.88 -6.82 2.57
CA ILE A 22 -7.48 -7.90 3.50
C ILE A 22 -7.75 -7.51 4.96
N LEU A 23 -7.29 -6.33 5.38
CA LEU A 23 -7.25 -5.98 6.80
C LEU A 23 -8.63 -5.96 7.47
N PRO A 24 -9.70 -5.40 6.85
CA PRO A 24 -11.04 -5.49 7.41
C PRO A 24 -11.52 -6.92 7.63
N LEU A 25 -11.19 -7.84 6.71
CA LEU A 25 -11.55 -9.25 6.83
C LEU A 25 -10.76 -9.93 7.96
N VAL A 26 -9.48 -9.62 8.10
CA VAL A 26 -8.65 -10.12 9.21
C VAL A 26 -9.24 -9.66 10.55
N LEU A 27 -9.59 -8.38 10.67
CA LEU A 27 -10.17 -7.81 11.89
C LEU A 27 -11.59 -8.34 12.20
N SER A 28 -12.35 -8.74 11.18
CA SER A 28 -13.72 -9.25 11.34
C SER A 28 -13.81 -10.77 11.44
N GLY A 29 -12.69 -11.50 11.40
CA GLY A 29 -12.69 -12.97 11.40
C GLY A 29 -13.23 -13.57 10.09
N GLY A 30 -13.06 -12.88 8.96
CA GLY A 30 -13.47 -13.33 7.64
C GLY A 30 -14.93 -13.03 7.27
N ASP A 31 -15.58 -12.08 7.96
CA ASP A 31 -16.86 -11.52 7.53
C ASP A 31 -16.65 -10.68 6.27
N LEU A 32 -17.30 -11.07 5.17
CA LEU A 32 -17.20 -10.45 3.85
C LEU A 32 -18.08 -9.21 3.72
N THR A 33 -19.02 -8.99 4.65
CA THR A 33 -19.96 -7.86 4.62
C THR A 33 -19.27 -6.51 4.39
N PRO A 34 -18.16 -6.17 5.09
CA PRO A 34 -17.49 -4.88 4.89
C PRO A 34 -16.98 -4.69 3.45
N ILE A 35 -16.48 -5.74 2.80
CA ILE A 35 -15.92 -5.63 1.44
C ILE A 35 -16.98 -5.60 0.34
N GLN A 36 -18.21 -6.01 0.65
CA GLN A 36 -19.33 -6.06 -0.31
C GLN A 36 -20.27 -4.86 -0.21
N SER A 37 -20.30 -4.18 0.95
CA SER A 37 -21.28 -3.12 1.24
C SER A 37 -20.68 -1.71 1.31
N THR A 38 -19.39 -1.60 1.59
CA THR A 38 -18.74 -0.31 1.84
C THR A 38 -17.52 -0.15 0.96
N VAL A 39 -17.47 0.97 0.23
CA VAL A 39 -16.32 1.37 -0.58
C VAL A 39 -15.05 1.43 0.25
N ASN A 40 -13.94 0.97 -0.31
CA ASN A 40 -12.66 0.81 0.38
C ASN A 40 -12.18 2.08 1.09
N TRP A 41 -12.41 3.27 0.51
CA TRP A 41 -11.99 4.55 1.09
C TRP A 41 -12.85 5.06 2.24
N ASP A 42 -14.02 4.44 2.49
CA ASP A 42 -14.80 4.65 3.72
C ASP A 42 -14.52 3.56 4.75
N ARG A 43 -14.26 2.33 4.27
CA ARG A 43 -13.95 1.16 5.10
C ARG A 43 -12.58 1.27 5.77
N VAL A 44 -11.58 1.73 5.03
CA VAL A 44 -10.19 1.93 5.47
C VAL A 44 -9.72 3.28 4.94
N PRO A 45 -10.11 4.39 5.59
CA PRO A 45 -9.86 5.74 5.07
C PRO A 45 -8.39 6.17 5.15
N TRP A 46 -7.96 7.00 4.19
CA TRP A 46 -6.63 7.63 4.21
C TRP A 46 -6.57 8.77 5.22
N LEU A 47 -5.61 8.70 6.14
CA LEU A 47 -5.38 9.68 7.20
C LEU A 47 -5.22 11.11 6.66
N GLU A 48 -4.50 11.25 5.55
CA GLU A 48 -4.13 12.52 4.91
C GLU A 48 -5.26 13.16 4.08
N LEU A 49 -6.39 12.46 3.88
CA LEU A 49 -7.51 12.99 3.10
C LEU A 49 -8.60 13.57 3.99
N ALA A 50 -9.21 14.68 3.58
CA ALA A 50 -10.32 15.32 4.29
C ALA A 50 -11.52 14.38 4.55
N ARG A 51 -11.65 13.31 3.75
CA ARG A 51 -12.66 12.27 3.94
C ARG A 51 -12.53 11.53 5.27
N PHE A 52 -11.31 11.38 5.81
CA PHE A 52 -11.05 10.71 7.08
C PHE A 52 -11.88 11.28 8.22
N ALA A 53 -11.88 12.61 8.38
CA ALA A 53 -12.63 13.29 9.43
C ALA A 53 -14.15 13.07 9.35
N LYS A 54 -14.69 12.72 8.17
CA LYS A 54 -16.13 12.48 7.95
C LYS A 54 -16.58 11.07 8.34
N VAL A 55 -15.64 10.13 8.44
CA VAL A 55 -15.94 8.70 8.61
C VAL A 55 -15.38 8.12 9.91
N VAL A 56 -14.25 8.61 10.41
CA VAL A 56 -13.49 8.00 11.51
C VAL A 56 -14.29 7.84 12.82
N ASP A 57 -15.20 8.77 13.11
CA ASP A 57 -16.03 8.75 14.32
C ASP A 57 -17.22 7.76 14.22
N LYS A 58 -17.55 7.31 13.00
CA LYS A 58 -18.61 6.33 12.75
C LYS A 58 -18.09 4.90 12.76
N MET A 59 -16.77 4.71 12.73
CA MET A 59 -16.15 3.39 12.65
C MET A 59 -16.12 2.70 14.02
N THR A 60 -16.49 1.42 14.03
CA THR A 60 -16.35 0.56 15.22
C THR A 60 -14.88 0.17 15.43
N SER A 61 -14.51 -0.08 16.69
CA SER A 61 -13.16 -0.58 17.01
C SER A 61 -13.10 -2.11 16.88
N PRO A 62 -11.96 -2.68 16.44
CA PRO A 62 -10.72 -2.02 16.01
C PRO A 62 -10.86 -1.28 14.67
N ARG A 63 -10.25 -0.10 14.55
CA ARG A 63 -10.35 0.74 13.33
C ARG A 63 -9.16 0.49 12.41
N ALA A 64 -9.43 0.10 11.18
CA ALA A 64 -8.44 0.06 10.11
C ALA A 64 -8.33 1.43 9.44
N MET A 65 -7.11 1.89 9.19
CA MET A 65 -6.85 3.10 8.42
C MET A 65 -5.60 2.93 7.58
N VAL A 66 -5.39 3.83 6.64
CA VAL A 66 -4.25 3.78 5.73
C VAL A 66 -3.60 5.14 5.63
N SER A 67 -2.31 5.19 5.31
CA SER A 67 -1.63 6.45 5.00
C SER A 67 -0.39 6.22 4.15
N HIS A 68 -0.09 7.22 3.32
CA HIS A 68 1.15 7.31 2.55
C HIS A 68 2.16 8.31 3.14
N LEU A 69 1.90 8.80 4.36
CA LEU A 69 2.82 9.72 5.02
C LEU A 69 4.10 8.97 5.46
N PRO A 70 5.29 9.56 5.25
CA PRO A 70 6.51 9.08 5.89
C PRO A 70 6.39 9.23 7.42
N TYR A 71 7.13 8.42 8.17
CA TYR A 71 6.98 8.30 9.63
C TYR A 71 7.10 9.65 10.36
N ASN A 72 7.97 10.54 9.88
CA ASN A 72 8.20 11.87 10.44
C ASN A 72 7.06 12.87 10.19
N LEU A 73 6.14 12.60 9.27
CA LEU A 73 4.96 13.43 9.00
C LEU A 73 3.68 12.88 9.66
N MET A 74 3.80 11.80 10.42
CA MET A 74 2.69 11.27 11.19
C MET A 74 2.21 12.26 12.27
N PRO A 75 0.90 12.32 12.55
CA PRO A 75 0.37 13.21 13.58
C PRO A 75 0.94 12.86 14.96
N SER A 76 1.15 13.88 15.81
CA SER A 76 1.71 13.68 17.15
C SER A 76 0.97 12.63 18.00
N SER A 77 -0.35 12.53 17.81
CA SER A 77 -1.19 11.53 18.47
C SER A 77 -0.83 10.08 18.13
N PHE A 78 -0.24 9.82 16.95
CA PHE A 78 0.24 8.50 16.56
C PHE A 78 1.42 8.06 17.42
N HIS A 79 2.38 8.95 17.66
CA HIS A 79 3.60 8.64 18.42
C HIS A 79 3.29 8.29 19.89
N SER A 80 2.31 8.95 20.50
CA SER A 80 1.84 8.65 21.86
C SER A 80 0.83 7.49 21.93
N SER A 81 0.33 7.00 20.79
CA SER A 81 -0.66 5.91 20.76
C SER A 81 -0.01 4.53 20.91
N LYS A 82 -0.85 3.50 21.09
CA LYS A 82 -0.45 2.09 20.95
C LYS A 82 -0.85 1.51 19.58
N ALA A 83 -1.07 2.36 18.57
CA ALA A 83 -1.45 1.88 17.24
C ALA A 83 -0.42 0.86 16.72
N LYS A 84 -0.93 -0.24 16.17
CA LYS A 84 -0.15 -1.25 15.45
C LYS A 84 -0.05 -0.83 13.99
N VAL A 85 1.06 -1.17 13.36
CA VAL A 85 1.40 -0.78 12.00
C VAL A 85 1.70 -2.03 11.19
N ILE A 86 1.07 -2.15 10.03
CA ILE A 86 1.47 -3.14 9.02
C ILE A 86 2.05 -2.33 7.86
N TYR A 87 3.34 -2.47 7.60
CA TYR A 87 4.02 -1.79 6.51
C TYR A 87 4.26 -2.79 5.38
N VAL A 88 3.73 -2.54 4.17
CA VAL A 88 4.10 -3.32 2.99
C VAL A 88 5.03 -2.49 2.11
N MET A 89 6.19 -3.08 1.87
CA MET A 89 7.18 -2.59 0.94
C MET A 89 7.03 -3.32 -0.39
N ARG A 90 7.48 -2.71 -1.48
CA ARG A 90 7.48 -3.34 -2.81
C ARG A 90 8.78 -2.97 -3.52
N ASN A 91 9.22 -3.82 -4.45
CA ASN A 91 10.35 -3.51 -5.32
C ASN A 91 10.18 -2.11 -5.95
N PRO A 92 11.15 -1.20 -5.78
CA PRO A 92 11.02 0.18 -6.24
C PRO A 92 10.85 0.29 -7.77
N LYS A 93 11.36 -0.67 -8.55
CA LYS A 93 11.18 -0.70 -10.01
C LYS A 93 9.71 -0.95 -10.37
N ASP A 94 9.02 -1.87 -9.69
CA ASP A 94 7.58 -2.09 -9.89
C ASP A 94 6.75 -0.91 -9.38
N VAL A 95 7.18 -0.28 -8.29
CA VAL A 95 6.54 0.95 -7.77
C VAL A 95 6.62 2.07 -8.82
N ALA A 96 7.78 2.29 -9.43
CA ALA A 96 7.97 3.29 -10.47
C ALA A 96 7.05 3.05 -11.68
N VAL A 97 7.00 1.82 -12.22
CA VAL A 97 6.08 1.46 -13.32
C VAL A 97 4.63 1.69 -12.92
N SER A 98 4.23 1.23 -11.74
CA SER A 98 2.84 1.38 -11.30
C SER A 98 2.45 2.83 -11.07
N SER A 99 3.38 3.64 -10.54
CA SER A 99 3.18 5.08 -10.33
C SER A 99 3.07 5.83 -11.65
N PHE A 100 3.88 5.46 -12.66
CA PHE A 100 3.79 6.04 -14.01
C PHE A 100 2.38 5.90 -14.59
N TYR A 101 1.82 4.69 -14.59
CA TYR A 101 0.46 4.46 -15.07
C TYR A 101 -0.61 5.11 -14.20
N PHE A 102 -0.37 5.25 -12.90
CA PHE A 102 -1.28 5.97 -12.01
C PHE A 102 -1.32 7.47 -12.32
N HIS A 103 -0.17 8.10 -12.64
CA HIS A 103 -0.13 9.50 -13.06
C HIS A 103 -0.85 9.73 -14.39
N GLN A 104 -0.87 8.75 -15.30
CA GLN A 104 -1.64 8.87 -16.54
C GLN A 104 -3.15 8.98 -16.31
N MET A 105 -3.70 8.25 -15.32
CA MET A 105 -5.14 8.25 -15.04
C MET A 105 -5.57 9.32 -14.03
N ALA A 106 -4.71 9.70 -13.09
CA ALA A 106 -5.08 10.59 -11.98
C ALA A 106 -4.98 12.06 -12.41
N SER A 107 -6.12 12.71 -12.62
CA SER A 107 -6.20 14.08 -13.16
C SER A 107 -5.61 15.16 -12.25
N PHE A 108 -5.49 14.87 -10.95
CA PHE A 108 -4.92 15.77 -9.95
C PHE A 108 -3.38 15.66 -9.84
N LEU A 109 -2.76 14.78 -10.64
CA LEU A 109 -1.31 14.65 -10.74
C LEU A 109 -0.81 15.30 -12.04
N GLU A 110 0.46 15.70 -12.02
CA GLU A 110 1.12 16.19 -13.23
C GLU A 110 1.27 15.06 -14.26
N ASP A 111 1.25 15.43 -15.55
CA ASP A 111 1.52 14.50 -16.65
C ASP A 111 2.88 13.81 -16.42
N PRO A 112 2.93 12.47 -16.43
CA PRO A 112 4.18 11.77 -16.22
C PRO A 112 5.19 12.03 -17.34
N GLY A 113 4.75 12.33 -18.56
CA GLY A 113 5.60 12.41 -19.75
C GLY A 113 5.97 11.02 -20.27
N THR A 114 7.18 10.88 -20.82
CA THR A 114 7.74 9.58 -21.18
C THR A 114 8.13 8.79 -19.92
N PHE A 115 8.29 7.48 -20.05
CA PHE A 115 8.71 6.65 -18.92
C PHE A 115 10.10 7.06 -18.41
N ASP A 116 11.02 7.45 -19.29
CA ASP A 116 12.36 7.88 -18.91
C ASP A 116 12.35 9.17 -18.07
N GLU A 117 11.62 10.19 -18.54
CA GLU A 117 11.42 11.43 -17.78
C GLU A 117 10.75 11.19 -16.42
N PHE A 118 9.82 10.23 -16.38
CA PHE A 118 9.17 9.84 -15.13
C PHE A 118 10.13 9.15 -14.16
N LEU A 119 11.07 8.32 -14.63
CA LEU A 119 12.08 7.71 -13.78
C LEU A 119 12.94 8.76 -13.10
N ASP A 120 13.35 9.82 -13.82
CA ASP A 120 14.11 10.93 -13.23
C ASP A 120 13.27 11.67 -12.18
N LYS A 121 12.00 12.00 -12.48
CA LYS A 121 11.06 12.58 -11.49
C LYS A 121 10.94 11.71 -10.24
N PHE A 122 10.81 10.39 -10.42
CA PHE A 122 10.68 9.44 -9.32
C PHE A 122 11.92 9.39 -8.43
N LEU A 123 13.11 9.28 -9.03
CA LEU A 123 14.39 9.22 -8.30
C LEU A 123 14.70 10.54 -7.57
N GLU A 124 14.30 11.67 -8.14
CA GLU A 124 14.42 12.99 -7.50
C GLU A 124 13.36 13.24 -6.42
N GLY A 125 12.34 12.37 -6.31
CA GLY A 125 11.24 12.54 -5.37
C GLY A 125 10.22 13.60 -5.80
N ARG A 126 10.19 13.98 -7.08
CA ARG A 126 9.19 14.87 -7.67
C ARG A 126 7.92 14.09 -8.07
N VAL A 127 7.43 13.28 -7.13
CA VAL A 127 6.20 12.49 -7.23
C VAL A 127 5.42 12.58 -5.93
N LEU A 128 4.15 12.18 -5.95
CA LEU A 128 3.29 12.21 -4.77
C LEU A 128 3.94 11.44 -3.59
N PHE A 129 4.05 12.09 -2.43
CA PHE A 129 4.70 11.62 -1.20
C PHE A 129 6.24 11.49 -1.23
N GLY A 130 6.90 12.02 -2.26
CA GLY A 130 8.36 12.21 -2.26
C GLY A 130 9.16 10.96 -2.64
N LYS A 131 10.44 10.93 -2.24
CA LYS A 131 11.36 9.84 -2.57
C LYS A 131 10.95 8.53 -1.92
N TRP A 132 10.99 7.45 -2.70
CA TRP A 132 10.73 6.11 -2.20
C TRP A 132 11.71 5.69 -1.10
N THR A 133 13.00 5.97 -1.28
CA THR A 133 14.08 5.65 -0.33
C THR A 133 13.89 6.38 1.00
N ASP A 134 13.59 7.68 0.98
CA ASP A 134 13.28 8.46 2.19
C ASP A 134 12.06 7.88 2.91
N HIS A 135 11.01 7.55 2.16
CA HIS A 135 9.79 6.98 2.74
C HIS A 135 10.05 5.64 3.43
N VAL A 136 10.64 4.66 2.74
CA VAL A 136 10.94 3.34 3.34
C VAL A 136 11.93 3.45 4.50
N SER A 137 12.92 4.34 4.40
CA SER A 137 13.91 4.55 5.45
C SER A 137 13.27 5.14 6.70
N SER A 138 12.37 6.12 6.55
CA SER A 138 11.67 6.75 7.68
C SER A 138 10.93 5.73 8.54
N TRP A 139 10.28 4.74 7.90
CA TRP A 139 9.54 3.68 8.58
C TRP A 139 10.46 2.58 9.09
N LYS A 140 11.49 2.19 8.33
CA LYS A 140 12.41 1.12 8.74
C LYS A 140 13.29 1.51 9.92
N LEU A 141 13.67 2.79 10.00
CA LEU A 141 14.46 3.35 11.10
C LEU A 141 13.58 3.83 12.27
N ALA A 142 12.26 3.79 12.13
CA ALA A 142 11.35 4.11 13.22
C ALA A 142 11.50 3.09 14.36
N LYS A 143 11.68 3.60 15.59
CA LYS A 143 11.81 2.76 16.80
C LYS A 143 10.43 2.31 17.33
N LEU A 144 9.65 1.65 16.47
CA LEU A 144 8.30 1.17 16.80
C LEU A 144 8.28 -0.21 17.47
N GLY A 145 9.37 -0.96 17.44
CA GLY A 145 9.48 -2.25 18.13
C GLY A 145 8.42 -3.26 17.66
N ASP A 146 7.69 -3.84 18.62
CA ASP A 146 6.61 -4.80 18.39
C ASP A 146 5.31 -4.17 17.84
N ARG A 147 5.28 -2.84 17.64
CA ARG A 147 4.14 -2.14 17.05
C ARG A 147 4.17 -2.12 15.54
N ILE A 148 5.19 -2.65 14.87
CA ILE A 148 5.28 -2.67 13.41
C ILE A 148 5.57 -4.07 12.87
N LEU A 149 4.77 -4.50 11.90
CA LEU A 149 4.98 -5.67 11.07
C LEU A 149 5.39 -5.22 9.67
N PHE A 150 6.53 -5.69 9.19
CA PHE A 150 6.96 -5.49 7.80
C PHE A 150 6.60 -6.70 6.95
N LEU A 151 6.00 -6.45 5.79
CA LEU A 151 5.72 -7.40 4.74
C LEU A 151 6.27 -6.86 3.41
N THR A 152 6.43 -7.72 2.42
CA THR A 152 6.64 -7.29 1.04
C THR A 152 5.46 -7.66 0.16
N TYR A 153 5.22 -6.87 -0.88
CA TYR A 153 4.19 -7.17 -1.88
C TYR A 153 4.51 -8.52 -2.56
N GLU A 154 5.78 -8.80 -2.77
CA GLU A 154 6.30 -10.02 -3.35
C GLU A 154 5.99 -11.25 -2.47
N GLU A 155 6.20 -11.15 -1.14
CA GLU A 155 5.80 -12.19 -0.18
C GLU A 155 4.29 -12.45 -0.25
N MET A 156 3.48 -11.40 -0.33
CA MET A 156 2.02 -11.53 -0.42
C MET A 156 1.55 -12.17 -1.74
N VAL A 157 2.22 -11.85 -2.86
CA VAL A 157 1.93 -12.48 -4.17
C VAL A 157 2.31 -13.95 -4.15
N GLN A 158 3.43 -14.29 -3.51
CA GLN A 158 3.93 -15.66 -3.43
C GLN A 158 3.03 -16.55 -2.56
N ASP A 159 2.66 -16.06 -1.37
CA ASP A 159 1.79 -16.79 -0.43
C ASP A 159 0.99 -15.80 0.44
N LEU A 160 -0.21 -15.48 -0.03
CA LEU A 160 -1.11 -14.59 0.69
C LEU A 160 -1.59 -15.20 2.02
N GLY A 161 -1.77 -16.53 2.10
CA GLY A 161 -2.20 -17.20 3.31
C GLY A 161 -1.16 -17.07 4.43
N ALA A 162 0.12 -17.27 4.11
CA ALA A 162 1.22 -17.05 5.04
C ALA A 162 1.32 -15.58 5.50
N ALA A 163 1.11 -14.62 4.59
CA ALA A 163 1.09 -13.21 4.95
C ALA A 163 -0.08 -12.89 5.90
N ILE A 164 -1.29 -13.39 5.63
CA ILE A 164 -2.47 -13.22 6.50
C ILE A 164 -2.23 -13.87 7.88
N ARG A 165 -1.61 -15.05 7.93
CA ARG A 165 -1.24 -15.70 9.20
C ARG A 165 -0.35 -14.80 10.05
N ARG A 166 0.70 -14.22 9.45
CA ARG A 166 1.58 -13.25 10.12
C ARG A 166 0.82 -12.01 10.60
N MET A 167 -0.15 -11.52 9.84
CA MET A 167 -1.01 -10.40 10.27
C MET A 167 -1.90 -10.80 11.46
N SER A 168 -2.51 -11.99 11.42
CA SER A 168 -3.33 -12.53 12.51
C SER A 168 -2.54 -12.63 13.81
N ASP A 169 -1.34 -13.24 13.75
CA ASP A 169 -0.44 -13.40 14.90
C ASP A 169 -0.03 -12.04 15.46
N PHE A 170 0.40 -11.14 14.57
CA PHE A 170 0.79 -9.78 14.92
C PHE A 170 -0.36 -8.99 15.58
N LEU A 171 -1.60 -9.22 15.16
CA LEU A 171 -2.79 -8.57 15.71
C LEU A 171 -3.37 -9.30 16.94
N CYS A 172 -2.89 -10.52 17.23
CA CYS A 172 -3.37 -11.39 18.30
C CYS A 172 -4.86 -11.78 18.13
N LEU A 173 -5.21 -12.23 16.92
CA LEU A 173 -6.59 -12.60 16.55
C LEU A 173 -6.82 -14.12 16.41
N ASP A 174 -5.76 -14.93 16.41
CA ASP A 174 -5.79 -16.40 16.36
C ASP A 174 -6.76 -16.96 15.31
N LEU A 175 -6.73 -16.43 14.08
CA LEU A 175 -7.58 -16.90 12.98
C LEU A 175 -7.26 -18.37 12.63
N SER A 176 -8.30 -19.16 12.37
CA SER A 176 -8.13 -20.53 11.87
C SER A 176 -7.64 -20.56 10.42
N GLU A 177 -7.00 -21.66 10.03
CA GLU A 177 -6.54 -21.86 8.65
C GLU A 177 -7.67 -21.75 7.63
N ASP A 178 -8.88 -22.24 7.94
CA ASP A 178 -10.05 -22.11 7.07
C ASP A 178 -10.44 -20.64 6.84
N VAL A 179 -10.38 -19.81 7.89
CA VAL A 179 -10.66 -18.38 7.78
C VAL A 179 -9.57 -17.68 6.97
N ILE A 180 -8.30 -18.02 7.22
CA ILE A 180 -7.15 -17.47 6.48
C ILE A 180 -7.29 -17.76 4.99
N GLN A 181 -7.59 -19.02 4.63
CA GLN A 181 -7.74 -19.44 3.26
C GLN A 181 -8.95 -18.76 2.58
N LYS A 182 -10.09 -18.67 3.29
CA LYS A 182 -11.26 -17.93 2.82
C LYS A 182 -10.92 -16.47 2.52
N ILE A 183 -10.18 -15.79 3.39
CA ILE A 183 -9.77 -14.39 3.17
C ILE A 183 -8.89 -14.31 1.92
N ALA A 184 -7.91 -15.21 1.78
CA ALA A 184 -7.00 -15.23 0.64
C ALA A 184 -7.73 -15.37 -0.71
N GLU A 185 -8.73 -16.25 -0.79
CA GLU A 185 -9.56 -16.46 -1.99
C GLU A 185 -10.39 -15.24 -2.39
N HIS A 186 -10.92 -14.51 -1.40
CA HIS A 186 -11.70 -13.30 -1.66
C HIS A 186 -10.83 -12.08 -1.97
N CYS A 187 -9.56 -12.10 -1.55
CA CYS A 187 -8.60 -11.03 -1.80
C CYS A 187 -7.72 -11.27 -3.02
N THR A 188 -8.06 -12.18 -3.93
CA THR A 188 -7.29 -12.33 -5.18
C THR A 188 -7.42 -11.09 -6.07
N PHE A 189 -6.44 -10.84 -6.93
CA PHE A 189 -6.50 -9.75 -7.91
C PHE A 189 -7.77 -9.83 -8.78
N LYS A 190 -8.16 -11.05 -9.19
CA LYS A 190 -9.38 -11.29 -9.97
C LYS A 190 -10.64 -10.88 -9.18
N SER A 191 -10.75 -11.31 -7.93
CA SER A 191 -11.87 -10.98 -7.05
C SER A 191 -11.98 -9.47 -6.84
N MET A 192 -10.87 -8.81 -6.51
CA MET A 192 -10.83 -7.36 -6.29
C MET A 192 -11.17 -6.57 -7.55
N LYS A 193 -10.68 -6.99 -8.73
CA LYS A 193 -10.96 -6.32 -10.00
C LYS A 193 -12.45 -6.36 -10.36
N ALA A 194 -13.14 -7.44 -9.99
CA ALA A 194 -14.58 -7.58 -10.18
C ALA A 194 -15.42 -6.85 -9.09
N ASN A 195 -14.84 -6.54 -7.94
CA ASN A 195 -15.54 -5.89 -6.83
C ASN A 195 -15.62 -4.36 -7.02
N THR A 196 -16.82 -3.84 -7.28
CA THR A 196 -17.06 -2.39 -7.44
C THR A 196 -16.77 -1.57 -6.18
N MET A 197 -16.75 -2.21 -5.00
CA MET A 197 -16.38 -1.55 -3.75
C MET A 197 -14.86 -1.33 -3.60
N SER A 198 -14.04 -1.94 -4.47
CA SER A 198 -12.58 -1.96 -4.33
C SER A 198 -11.81 -1.67 -5.61
N ASN A 199 -12.45 -1.71 -6.78
CA ASN A 199 -11.81 -1.48 -8.08
C ASN A 199 -11.83 -0.02 -8.55
N PHE A 200 -12.41 0.90 -7.76
CA PHE A 200 -12.50 2.34 -8.02
C PHE A 200 -13.39 2.73 -9.21
N SER A 201 -14.22 1.83 -9.75
CA SER A 201 -15.15 2.17 -10.82
C SER A 201 -16.24 3.17 -10.40
N LEU A 202 -16.41 3.40 -9.09
CA LEU A 202 -17.36 4.37 -8.53
C LEU A 202 -16.77 5.77 -8.34
N VAL A 203 -15.46 5.96 -8.59
CA VAL A 203 -14.84 7.29 -8.57
C VAL A 203 -15.14 8.00 -9.88
N SER A 204 -15.48 9.29 -9.80
CA SER A 204 -15.73 10.10 -11.00
C SER A 204 -14.50 10.13 -11.90
N LYS A 205 -14.75 10.04 -13.22
CA LYS A 205 -13.74 10.18 -14.27
C LYS A 205 -12.98 11.51 -14.20
N GLU A 206 -13.59 12.53 -13.61
CA GLU A 206 -12.94 13.82 -13.34
C GLU A 206 -11.73 13.70 -12.42
N TYR A 207 -11.65 12.66 -11.58
CA TYR A 207 -10.52 12.41 -10.68
C TYR A 207 -9.64 11.24 -11.17
N LEU A 208 -10.26 10.15 -11.63
CA LEU A 208 -9.57 8.95 -12.10
C LEU A 208 -10.11 8.52 -13.46
N ASP A 209 -9.34 8.77 -14.52
CA ASP A 209 -9.67 8.41 -15.89
C ASP A 209 -9.25 6.95 -16.18
N ILE A 210 -10.14 6.01 -15.86
CA ILE A 210 -9.91 4.58 -16.04
C ILE A 210 -9.77 4.14 -17.51
N ASP A 211 -10.15 5.01 -18.47
CA ASP A 211 -9.99 4.71 -19.91
C ASP A 211 -8.53 4.90 -20.35
N LYS A 212 -7.77 5.77 -19.66
CA LYS A 212 -6.32 5.91 -19.90
C LYS A 212 -5.55 4.74 -19.31
N SER A 213 -5.89 4.33 -18.09
CA SER A 213 -5.29 3.18 -17.44
C SER A 213 -6.19 2.66 -16.31
N PRO A 214 -6.38 1.33 -16.19
CA PRO A 214 -7.18 0.76 -15.11
C PRO A 214 -6.44 0.85 -13.77
N PHE A 215 -7.14 1.29 -12.73
CA PHE A 215 -6.56 1.44 -11.39
C PHE A 215 -5.99 0.13 -10.83
N LEU A 216 -6.73 -0.97 -10.93
CA LEU A 216 -6.22 -2.33 -10.73
C LEU A 216 -5.66 -2.88 -12.06
N ARG A 217 -4.38 -2.58 -12.31
CA ARG A 217 -3.71 -2.83 -13.60
C ARG A 217 -3.39 -4.32 -13.87
N LYS A 218 -2.37 -4.87 -13.20
CA LYS A 218 -1.88 -6.25 -13.44
C LYS A 218 -1.81 -7.14 -12.19
N GLY A 219 -1.52 -6.58 -11.02
CA GLY A 219 -1.45 -7.36 -9.77
C GLY A 219 -0.28 -8.35 -9.66
N VAL A 220 0.81 -8.15 -10.42
CA VAL A 220 1.98 -9.06 -10.42
C VAL A 220 3.24 -8.38 -9.87
N ALA A 221 4.20 -9.19 -9.42
CA ALA A 221 5.56 -8.76 -9.10
C ALA A 221 6.50 -9.02 -10.28
N GLY A 222 7.47 -8.13 -10.51
CA GLY A 222 8.48 -8.26 -11.55
C GLY A 222 8.06 -7.78 -12.94
N ASP A 223 6.90 -7.12 -13.10
CA ASP A 223 6.48 -6.60 -14.41
C ASP A 223 7.41 -5.49 -14.91
N TRP A 224 8.16 -4.84 -14.02
CA TRP A 224 9.17 -3.84 -14.37
C TRP A 224 10.15 -4.29 -15.45
N LYS A 225 10.46 -5.59 -15.54
CA LYS A 225 11.32 -6.17 -16.58
C LYS A 225 10.80 -5.96 -18.01
N ASN A 226 9.50 -5.70 -18.16
CA ASN A 226 8.87 -5.42 -19.45
C ASN A 226 8.85 -3.93 -19.81
N HIS A 227 9.30 -3.04 -18.92
CA HIS A 227 9.25 -1.58 -19.11
C HIS A 227 10.62 -0.93 -19.10
N PHE A 228 11.54 -1.46 -18.29
CA PHE A 228 12.91 -0.97 -18.21
C PHE A 228 13.76 -1.50 -19.37
N ASN A 229 14.52 -0.62 -20.00
CA ASN A 229 15.70 -1.03 -20.77
C ASN A 229 16.93 -1.17 -19.85
N SER A 230 18.01 -1.76 -20.36
CA SER A 230 19.22 -2.04 -19.57
C SER A 230 19.89 -0.79 -18.98
N GLU A 231 19.87 0.33 -19.70
CA GLU A 231 20.47 1.59 -19.24
C GLU A 231 19.65 2.20 -18.09
N GLN A 232 18.33 2.26 -18.26
CA GLN A 232 17.39 2.70 -17.24
C GLN A 232 17.50 1.85 -15.98
N GLU A 233 17.57 0.53 -16.13
CA GLU A 233 17.71 -0.38 -15.00
C GLU A 233 19.02 -0.13 -14.24
N ALA A 234 20.15 -0.02 -14.95
CA ALA A 234 21.45 0.20 -14.35
C ALA A 234 21.50 1.54 -13.59
N ARG A 235 21.02 2.63 -14.21
CA ARG A 235 20.91 3.96 -13.58
C ARG A 235 20.04 3.90 -12.33
N PHE A 236 18.83 3.36 -12.45
CA PHE A 236 17.86 3.30 -11.36
C PHE A 236 18.38 2.47 -10.18
N THR A 237 18.93 1.29 -10.45
CA THR A 237 19.48 0.39 -9.42
C THR A 237 20.63 1.06 -8.68
N SER A 238 21.56 1.70 -9.42
CA SER A 238 22.70 2.40 -8.82
C SER A 238 22.28 3.52 -7.87
N VAL A 239 21.31 4.36 -8.27
CA VAL A 239 20.80 5.45 -7.42
C VAL A 239 20.13 4.91 -6.17
N ILE A 240 19.19 3.97 -6.31
CA ILE A 240 18.46 3.40 -5.17
C ILE A 240 19.44 2.71 -4.20
N GLN A 241 20.37 1.91 -4.71
CA GLN A 241 21.34 1.20 -3.88
C GLN A 241 22.20 2.19 -3.08
N LYS A 242 22.74 3.22 -3.74
CA LYS A 242 23.55 4.24 -3.07
C LYS A 242 22.79 4.98 -1.97
N GLU A 243 21.53 5.32 -2.20
CA GLU A 243 20.69 6.00 -1.20
C GLU A 243 20.36 5.08 -0.01
N LEU A 244 20.05 3.80 -0.25
CA LEU A 244 19.81 2.83 0.80
C LEU A 244 21.06 2.54 1.63
N GLU A 245 22.22 2.37 0.98
CA GLU A 245 23.51 2.18 1.64
C GLU A 245 23.87 3.38 2.52
N ALA A 246 23.63 4.61 2.04
CA ALA A 246 23.81 5.82 2.83
C ALA A 246 22.90 5.87 4.07
N ALA A 247 21.72 5.26 4.01
CA ALA A 247 20.81 5.10 5.14
C ALA A 247 21.14 3.88 6.03
N GLY A 248 22.16 3.08 5.68
CA GLY A 248 22.51 1.84 6.38
C GLY A 248 21.48 0.72 6.20
N LEU A 249 20.75 0.73 5.10
CA LEU A 249 19.68 -0.22 4.80
C LEU A 249 20.04 -1.10 3.59
N SER A 250 19.53 -2.33 3.61
CA SER A 250 19.57 -3.25 2.47
C SER A 250 18.25 -4.01 2.42
N PHE A 251 17.72 -4.18 1.21
CA PHE A 251 16.44 -4.84 0.97
C PHE A 251 16.60 -5.97 -0.05
N PRO A 252 15.74 -7.00 -0.01
CA PRO A 252 15.88 -8.20 -0.85
C PRO A 252 15.41 -8.00 -2.30
N PHE A 253 15.41 -6.77 -2.81
CA PHE A 253 14.89 -6.42 -4.14
C PHE A 253 15.96 -6.38 -5.25
N ASN A 254 17.18 -6.82 -4.92
CA ASN A 254 18.31 -6.91 -5.82
C ASN A 254 18.19 -8.14 -6.73
#